data_AF-A0A8I1PRK3-F1
#
_entry.id   AF-A0A8I1PRK3-F1
#
_cell.length_a   1.000
_cell.length_b   1.000
_cell.length_c   1.000
_cell.angle_alpha   90.00
_cell.angle_beta   90.00
_cell.angle_gamma   90.00
#
_symmetry.space_group_name_H-M   'P 1'
#
loop_
_entity.id
_entity.type
_entity.pdbx_description
1 polymer ?
#
loop_
_entity_poly.entity_id
_entity_poly.type
_entity_poly.pdbx_seq_one_letter_code
_entity_poly.pdbx_strand_id
1 'polypeptide(L)' 'MNRAGWSEAWTEHRPAPLNLTDTQILDWLGEYCDQAIYRRPSPESRGGFTLYCYDIRTSGATLREAVCLAAAKWKEANE' A
#
# COMPACT_ATOMS: atom_id res chain seq x y z
N MET A 1 -41.41 -9.98 1.14
CA MET A 1 -40.02 -9.76 1.61
C MET A 1 -39.09 -9.96 0.42
N ASN A 2 -38.45 -8.92 -0.10
CA ASN A 2 -37.37 -9.04 -1.09
C ASN A 2 -36.36 -7.91 -0.81
N ARG A 3 -35.25 -8.24 -0.15
CA ARG A 3 -34.06 -7.37 -0.01
C ARG A 3 -32.94 -8.00 -0.83
N ALA A 4 -32.77 -7.54 -2.06
CA ALA A 4 -31.59 -7.75 -2.89
C ALA A 4 -30.99 -6.36 -3.14
N GLY A 5 -29.70 -6.09 -3.08
CA GLY A 5 -28.51 -6.87 -2.76
C GLY A 5 -27.39 -5.83 -2.87
N TRP A 6 -26.87 -5.37 -1.73
CA TRP A 6 -25.84 -4.33 -1.71
C TRP A 6 -24.49 -5.00 -1.95
N SER A 7 -24.22 -5.36 -3.19
CA SER A 7 -22.86 -5.64 -3.65
C SER A 7 -22.27 -4.32 -4.14
N GLU A 8 -22.11 -3.37 -3.22
CA GLU A 8 -21.18 -2.26 -3.44
C GLU A 8 -19.81 -2.92 -3.60
N ALA A 9 -19.34 -3.02 -4.83
CA ALA A 9 -17.95 -3.31 -5.10
C ALA A 9 -17.17 -2.15 -4.50
N TRP A 10 -16.76 -2.30 -3.24
CA TRP A 10 -15.82 -1.43 -2.55
C TRP A 10 -14.54 -1.44 -3.39
N THR A 11 -14.50 -0.57 -4.40
CA THR A 11 -13.28 -0.31 -5.15
C THR A 11 -12.41 0.40 -4.14
N GLU A 12 -11.48 -0.34 -3.54
CA GLU A 12 -10.59 0.20 -2.53
C GLU A 12 -9.96 1.48 -3.11
N HIS A 13 -10.33 2.63 -2.55
CA HIS A 13 -9.86 3.92 -3.02
C HIS A 13 -8.35 3.92 -2.87
N ARG A 14 -7.65 3.89 -4.00
CA ARG A 14 -6.19 3.89 -4.04
C ARG A 14 -5.76 5.32 -4.32
N PRO A 15 -5.24 6.05 -3.33
CA PRO A 15 -4.74 7.38 -3.57
C PRO A 15 -3.65 7.40 -4.63
N ALA A 16 -3.49 8.56 -5.27
CA ALA A 16 -2.34 8.81 -6.11
C ALA A 16 -1.05 8.62 -5.28
N PRO A 17 -0.07 7.81 -5.73
CA PRO A 17 1.17 7.62 -5.00
C PRO A 17 1.87 8.96 -4.79
N LEU A 18 2.36 9.22 -3.56
CA LEU A 18 3.19 10.40 -3.32
C LEU A 18 4.53 10.26 -4.05
N ASN A 19 5.12 11.36 -4.49
CA ASN A 19 6.45 11.32 -5.11
C ASN A 19 7.54 11.58 -4.07
N LEU A 20 7.81 10.59 -3.22
CA LEU A 20 8.86 10.66 -2.20
C LEU A 20 10.25 10.46 -2.81
N THR A 21 11.24 11.17 -2.25
CA THR A 21 12.66 10.94 -2.55
C THR A 21 13.19 9.69 -1.87
N ASP A 22 14.34 9.16 -2.29
CA ASP A 22 14.88 7.91 -1.75
C ASP A 22 15.16 7.99 -0.23
N THR A 23 15.63 9.14 0.26
CA THR A 23 15.82 9.37 1.70
C THR A 23 14.49 9.38 2.45
N GLN A 24 13.46 10.04 1.90
CA GLN A 24 12.13 10.06 2.51
C GLN A 24 11.49 8.68 2.52
N ILE A 25 11.77 7.84 1.53
CA ILE A 25 11.30 6.45 1.50
C ILE A 25 11.90 5.66 2.66
N LEU A 26 13.20 5.78 2.91
CA LEU A 26 13.87 5.09 4.01
C LEU A 26 13.42 5.60 5.37
N ASP A 27 13.28 6.92 5.52
CA ASP A 27 12.78 7.57 6.72
C ASP A 27 11.35 7.11 7.06
N TRP A 28 10.46 7.12 6.05
CA TRP A 28 9.10 6.62 6.20
C TRP A 28 9.09 5.17 6.67
N LEU A 29 9.85 4.30 5.99
CA LEU A 29 9.93 2.88 6.34
C LEU A 29 10.37 2.66 7.79
N GLY A 30 11.30 3.47 8.30
CA GLY A 30 11.79 3.37 9.67
C GLY A 30 10.82 3.92 10.72
N GLU A 31 10.06 4.97 10.39
CA GLU A 31 9.17 5.65 11.34
C GLU A 31 7.78 5.00 11.40
N TYR A 32 7.29 4.48 10.28
CA TYR A 32 5.89 4.07 10.15
C TYR A 32 5.67 2.62 9.72
N CYS A 33 6.67 1.91 9.15
CA CYS A 33 6.50 0.49 8.78
C CYS A 33 7.12 -0.44 9.81
N ASP A 34 6.31 -1.38 10.31
CA ASP A 34 6.78 -2.48 11.14
C ASP A 34 7.48 -3.55 10.29
N GLN A 35 7.00 -3.78 9.06
CA GLN A 35 7.51 -4.84 8.21
C GLN A 35 7.46 -4.52 6.72
N ALA A 36 8.56 -4.83 6.03
CA ALA A 36 8.65 -4.83 4.57
C ALA A 36 9.00 -6.25 4.07
N ILE A 37 8.07 -6.87 3.33
CA ILE A 37 8.27 -8.21 2.76
C ILE A 37 8.52 -8.09 1.27
N TYR A 38 9.68 -8.55 0.82
CA TYR A 38 9.94 -8.77 -0.60
C TYR A 38 9.50 -10.17 -1.01
N ARG A 39 8.59 -10.25 -1.97
CA ARG A 39 8.20 -11.50 -2.63
C ARG A 39 8.93 -11.60 -3.97
N ARG A 40 9.80 -12.60 -4.09
CA ARG A 40 10.48 -12.89 -5.36
C ARG A 40 9.43 -13.23 -6.44
N PRO A 41 9.57 -12.72 -7.68
CA PRO A 41 8.74 -13.16 -8.79
C PRO A 41 8.87 -14.67 -9.02
N SER A 42 7.75 -15.29 -9.38
CA SER A 42 7.64 -16.72 -9.73
C SER A 42 6.78 -16.84 -10.99
N PRO A 43 6.77 -17.99 -11.68
CA PRO A 43 5.91 -18.19 -12.86
C PRO A 43 4.43 -17.88 -12.60
N GLU A 44 3.98 -18.03 -11.35
CA GLU A 44 2.59 -17.83 -10.92
C GLU A 44 2.32 -16.43 -10.37
N SER A 45 3.35 -15.60 -10.08
CA SER A 45 3.16 -14.26 -9.53
C SER A 45 4.26 -13.27 -9.91
N ARG A 46 3.88 -12.03 -10.21
CA ARG A 46 4.79 -10.96 -10.64
C ARG A 46 5.82 -10.51 -9.58
N GLY A 47 5.77 -11.05 -8.36
CA GLY A 47 6.61 -10.59 -7.25
C GLY A 47 6.30 -9.15 -6.84
N GLY A 48 7.09 -8.62 -5.91
CA GLY A 48 6.98 -7.23 -5.47
C GLY A 48 7.22 -7.04 -3.97
N PHE A 49 6.90 -5.86 -3.50
CA PHE A 49 7.00 -5.48 -2.09
C PHE A 49 5.63 -5.39 -1.47
N THR A 50 5.45 -6.01 -0.31
CA THR A 50 4.30 -5.79 0.56
C THR A 50 4.79 -5.12 1.83
N LEU A 51 4.20 -3.98 2.15
CA LEU A 51 4.50 -3.23 3.35
C LEU A 51 3.35 -3.34 4.33
N TYR A 52 3.71 -3.46 5.61
CA TYR A 52 2.81 -3.45 6.74
C TYR A 52 3.25 -2.29 7.63
N CYS A 53 2.41 -1.26 7.70
CA CYS A 53 2.75 0.00 8.32
C CYS A 53 1.57 0.49 9.14
N TYR A 54 1.63 0.32 10.46
CA TYR A 54 0.47 0.46 11.35
C TYR A 54 -0.74 -0.36 10.82
N ASP A 55 -1.90 0.28 10.62
CA ASP A 55 -3.11 -0.35 10.06
C ASP A 55 -3.11 -0.40 8.52
N ILE A 56 -2.06 0.12 7.87
CA ILE A 56 -1.99 0.25 6.42
C ILE A 56 -1.18 -0.92 5.84
N ARG A 57 -1.84 -1.70 4.99
CA ARG A 57 -1.20 -2.71 4.14
C ARG A 57 -1.16 -2.22 2.70
N THR A 58 0.04 -2.15 2.10
CA THR A 58 0.19 -1.83 0.68
C THR A 58 1.07 -2.83 -0.04
N SER A 59 0.84 -2.94 -1.35
CA SER A 59 1.68 -3.76 -2.23
C SER A 59 1.99 -3.02 -3.52
N GLY A 60 3.25 -3.12 -3.96
CA GLY A 60 3.75 -2.50 -5.19
C GLY A 60 4.77 -3.40 -5.89
N ALA A 61 5.00 -3.17 -7.18
CA ALA A 61 6.03 -3.91 -7.91
C ALA A 61 7.43 -3.53 -7.42
N THR A 62 7.60 -2.27 -7.00
CA THR A 62 8.82 -1.75 -6.38
C THR A 62 8.58 -1.30 -4.94
N LEU A 63 9.65 -1.22 -4.15
CA LEU A 63 9.60 -0.67 -2.79
C LEU A 63 9.08 0.76 -2.81
N ARG A 64 9.56 1.58 -3.75
CA ARG A 64 9.10 2.96 -3.96
C ARG A 64 7.61 3.03 -4.15
N GLU A 65 7.03 2.30 -5.10
CA GLU A 65 5.58 2.31 -5.31
C GLU A 65 4.81 1.91 -4.05
N ALA A 66 5.25 0.87 -3.34
CA ALA A 66 4.59 0.41 -2.13
C ALA A 66 4.61 1.48 -1.02
N VAL A 67 5.76 2.15 -0.80
CA VAL A 67 5.91 3.21 0.20
C VAL A 67 5.14 4.46 -0.20
N CYS A 68 5.26 4.90 -1.45
CA CYS A 68 4.54 6.05 -1.98
C CYS A 68 3.02 5.93 -1.82
N LEU A 69 2.49 4.71 -1.98
CA LEU A 69 1.08 4.40 -1.73
C LEU A 69 0.73 4.33 -0.24
N ALA A 70 1.60 3.74 0.59
CA ALA A 70 1.38 3.68 2.04
C ALA A 70 1.34 5.09 2.63
N ALA A 71 2.29 5.94 2.24
CA ALA A 71 2.36 7.33 2.62
C ALA A 71 1.14 8.14 2.17
N ALA A 72 0.65 7.89 0.95
CA ALA A 72 -0.55 8.54 0.45
C ALA A 72 -1.81 8.14 1.24
N LYS A 73 -1.97 6.84 1.53
CA LYS A 73 -3.07 6.33 2.37
C LYS A 73 -3.00 6.89 3.79
N TRP A 74 -1.79 6.97 4.36
CA TRP A 74 -1.60 7.53 5.69
C TRP A 74 -1.96 9.02 5.72
N LYS A 75 -1.57 9.77 4.68
CA LYS A 75 -1.91 11.18 4.53
C LYS A 75 -3.43 11.40 4.46
N GLU A 76 -4.14 10.65 3.61
CA GLU A 76 -5.60 10.71 3.52
C GLU A 76 -6.32 10.33 4.82
N ALA A 77 -5.75 9.43 5.63
CA ALA A 77 -6.34 9.02 6.90
C ALA A 77 -6.12 10.02 8.06
N ASN A 78 -5.16 10.94 7.92
CA ASN A 78 -4.75 11.89 8.97
C ASN A 78 -4.93 13.38 8.58
N GLU A 79 -5.41 13.67 7.37
CA GLU A 79 -5.88 15.01 6.94
C GLU A 79 -7.38 15.17 7.16
#